data_AF-A0A818AUR5-F1
#
_entry.id   AF-A0A818AUR5-F1
#
_cell.length_a   1.000
_cell.length_b   1.000
_cell.length_c   1.000
_cell.angle_alpha   90.00
_cell.angle_beta   90.00
_cell.angle_gamma   90.00
#
_symmetry.space_group_name_H-M   'P 1'
#
loop_
_entity.id
_entity.type
_entity.pdbx_description
1 polymer ?
#
loop_
_entity_poly.entity_id
_entity_poly.type
_entity_poly.pdbx_seq_one_letter_code
_entity_poly.pdbx_strand_id
1 'polypeptide(L)'
;MQMINIVRHLYNNNIIYRDISPRNVMMDRDKRLRLIDFGFAYILKDDQAVQKLPIEGATTFADIDFLTEYIENPQAYFWYNYKRNFDLFCAINVITYMINKEVKEGMNGIHSTGICKNKKVRNGLQTWKRMQTKNKAYDALLQSIENLSMESDFDNMELILKNNYKNLQMIDNENYEK
;
A
#
# COMPACT_ATOMS: atom_id res chain seq x y z
N MET A 1 10.93 3.47 8.45
CA MET A 1 10.33 3.17 9.76
C MET A 1 9.19 4.08 10.16
N GLN A 2 9.36 5.41 10.07
CA GLN A 2 8.27 6.37 10.37
C GLN A 2 6.93 6.08 9.65
N MET A 3 6.95 5.57 8.42
CA MET A 3 5.73 5.16 7.69
C MET A 3 4.94 4.05 8.42
N ILE A 4 5.62 3.05 8.98
CA ILE A 4 4.95 1.98 9.74
C ILE A 4 4.30 2.55 10.99
N ASN A 5 4.97 3.47 11.69
CA ASN A 5 4.41 4.15 12.87
C ASN A 5 3.20 5.01 12.53
N ILE A 6 3.21 5.68 11.37
CA ILE A 6 2.05 6.43 10.87
C ILE A 6 0.86 5.48 10.67
N VAL A 7 1.04 4.38 9.95
CA VAL A 7 -0.06 3.44 9.70
C VAL A 7 -0.50 2.70 10.95
N ARG A 8 0.43 2.38 11.86
CA ARG A 8 0.12 1.85 13.20
C ARG A 8 -0.79 2.81 13.96
N HIS A 9 -0.50 4.11 13.93
CA HIS A 9 -1.33 5.11 14.57
C HIS A 9 -2.74 5.18 13.95
N LEU A 10 -2.86 5.13 12.62
CA LEU A 10 -4.16 5.07 11.95
C LEU A 10 -4.93 3.81 12.35
N TYR A 11 -4.28 2.65 12.26
CA TYR A 11 -4.83 1.36 12.63
C TYR A 11 -5.39 1.40 14.05
N ASN A 12 -4.59 1.82 15.03
CA ASN A 12 -4.97 1.87 16.45
C ASN A 12 -6.12 2.83 16.76
N ASN A 13 -6.34 3.84 15.91
CA ASN A 13 -7.47 4.77 16.03
C ASN A 13 -8.66 4.39 15.14
N ASN A 14 -8.69 3.16 14.62
CA ASN A 14 -9.75 2.66 13.75
C ASN A 14 -9.90 3.49 12.46
N ILE A 15 -8.83 4.13 11.98
CA ILE A 15 -8.84 4.94 10.76
C ILE A 15 -8.32 4.11 9.59
N ILE A 16 -9.11 4.03 8.52
CA ILE A 16 -8.63 3.63 7.19
C ILE A 16 -8.46 4.91 6.37
N TYR A 17 -7.22 5.25 6.05
CA TYR A 17 -6.83 6.46 5.34
C TYR A 17 -7.06 6.37 3.82
N ARG A 18 -6.88 5.18 3.22
CA ARG A 18 -7.21 4.83 1.81
C ARG A 18 -6.44 5.54 0.70
N ASP A 19 -5.58 6.51 1.00
CA ASP A 19 -4.76 7.23 0.01
C ASP A 19 -3.26 7.26 0.34
N ILE A 20 -2.76 6.22 1.03
CA ILE A 20 -1.33 6.10 1.38
C ILE A 20 -0.50 6.08 0.09
N SER A 21 0.23 7.17 -0.16
CA SER A 21 1.00 7.38 -1.37
C SER A 21 2.11 8.41 -1.14
N PRO A 22 3.16 8.45 -1.98
CA PRO A 22 4.25 9.41 -1.83
C PRO A 22 3.79 10.88 -1.87
N ARG A 23 2.70 11.19 -2.59
CA ARG A 23 2.15 12.54 -2.71
C ARG A 23 1.49 13.06 -1.42
N ASN A 24 1.00 12.15 -0.57
CA ASN A 24 0.33 12.51 0.68
C ASN A 24 1.22 12.33 1.91
N VAL A 25 2.50 12.06 1.70
CA VAL A 25 3.50 11.90 2.77
C VAL A 25 4.50 13.03 2.66
N MET A 26 4.36 14.01 3.54
CA MET A 26 5.26 15.16 3.63
C MET A 26 6.34 14.97 4.68
N MET A 27 7.41 15.74 4.57
CA MET A 27 8.47 15.83 5.57
C MET A 27 8.46 17.22 6.19
N ASP A 28 8.38 17.30 7.51
CA ASP A 28 8.49 18.57 8.23
C ASP A 28 9.96 19.01 8.40
N ARG A 29 10.17 20.20 8.99
CA ARG A 29 11.50 20.79 9.22
C ARG A 29 12.42 19.92 10.09
N ASP A 30 11.85 19.04 10.90
CA ASP A 30 12.57 18.11 11.79
C ASP A 30 12.81 16.74 11.14
N LYS A 31 12.59 16.62 9.83
CA LYS A 31 12.70 15.36 9.06
C LYS A 31 11.71 14.29 9.53
N ARG A 32 10.56 14.70 10.08
CA ARG A 32 9.48 13.77 10.45
C ARG A 32 8.48 13.64 9.32
N LEU A 33 8.04 12.42 9.06
CA LEU A 33 6.98 12.15 8.11
C LEU A 33 5.62 12.57 8.69
N ARG A 34 4.79 13.18 7.85
CA ARG A 34 3.42 13.60 8.15
C ARG A 34 2.51 13.17 7.02
N LEU A 35 1.34 12.62 7.35
CA LEU A 35 0.26 12.51 6.38
C LEU A 35 -0.44 13.85 6.23
N ILE A 36 -0.82 14.15 5.00
CA ILE A 36 -1.68 15.28 4.63
C ILE A 36 -2.94 14.75 3.94
N ASP A 37 -3.95 15.58 3.70
CA ASP A 37 -5.13 15.21 2.90
C ASP A 37 -5.89 13.96 3.40
N PHE A 38 -6.80 14.17 4.36
CA PHE A 38 -7.65 13.11 4.92
C PHE A 38 -9.00 12.99 4.19
N GLY A 39 -9.13 13.53 2.96
CA GLY A 39 -10.40 13.56 2.23
C GLY A 39 -11.03 12.19 1.96
N PHE A 40 -10.22 11.12 1.98
CA PHE A 40 -10.68 9.74 1.82
C PHE A 40 -10.65 8.92 3.12
N ALA A 41 -10.23 9.50 4.25
CA ALA A 41 -10.16 8.76 5.49
C ALA A 41 -11.55 8.36 6.00
N TYR A 42 -11.62 7.21 6.67
CA TYR A 42 -12.83 6.68 7.28
C TYR A 42 -12.54 6.11 8.66
N ILE A 43 -13.39 6.40 9.64
CA ILE A 43 -13.30 5.85 11.00
C ILE A 43 -14.24 4.64 11.11
N LEU A 44 -13.67 3.45 11.30
CA LEU A 44 -14.40 2.23 11.61
C LEU A 44 -15.04 2.32 12.99
N LYS A 45 -16.22 1.71 13.14
CA LYS A 45 -16.79 1.45 14.47
C LYS A 45 -16.05 0.28 15.12
N ASP A 46 -16.03 0.24 16.45
CA ASP A 46 -15.20 -0.70 17.23
C ASP A 46 -15.49 -2.19 16.94
N ASP A 47 -16.68 -2.50 16.42
CA ASP A 47 -17.13 -3.85 16.05
C ASP A 47 -16.89 -4.21 14.56
N GLN A 48 -16.34 -3.29 13.76
CA GLN A 48 -16.18 -3.46 12.32
C GLN A 48 -14.75 -3.83 11.93
N ALA A 49 -14.55 -5.07 11.48
CA ALA A 49 -13.29 -5.49 10.85
C ALA A 49 -13.15 -5.01 9.39
N VAL A 50 -14.29 -4.75 8.74
CA VAL A 50 -14.41 -4.41 7.32
C VAL A 50 -15.47 -3.34 7.15
N GLN A 51 -15.25 -2.41 6.23
CA GLN A 51 -16.24 -1.43 5.81
C GLN A 51 -16.35 -1.38 4.29
N LYS A 52 -17.58 -1.52 3.78
CA LYS A 52 -17.89 -1.28 2.37
C LYS A 52 -17.91 0.23 2.10
N LEU A 53 -16.99 0.71 1.27
CA LEU A 53 -16.81 2.12 0.92
C LEU A 53 -16.61 2.28 -0.59
N PRO A 54 -16.83 3.48 -1.13
CA PRO A 54 -16.50 3.74 -2.51
C PRO A 54 -15.00 3.65 -2.78
N ILE A 55 -14.66 3.09 -3.94
CA ILE A 55 -13.27 2.99 -4.38
C ILE A 55 -12.78 4.38 -4.75
N GLU A 56 -11.90 4.93 -3.91
CA GLU A 56 -11.33 6.26 -4.02
C GLU A 56 -9.86 6.24 -3.58
N GLY A 57 -9.08 7.28 -3.93
CA GLY A 57 -7.66 7.41 -3.55
C GLY A 57 -6.68 6.63 -4.44
N ALA A 58 -5.40 6.60 -4.05
CA ALA A 58 -4.28 6.04 -4.82
C ALA A 58 -4.28 4.50 -4.83
N THR A 59 -5.14 3.91 -5.64
CA THR A 59 -5.28 2.45 -5.78
C THR A 59 -4.06 1.73 -6.36
N THR A 60 -3.05 2.44 -6.90
CA THR A 60 -1.84 1.81 -7.49
C THR A 60 -0.95 1.10 -6.48
N PHE A 61 -1.01 1.51 -5.21
CA PHE A 61 -0.24 0.91 -4.12
C PHE A 61 -1.08 -0.07 -3.29
N ALA A 62 -2.35 -0.31 -3.66
CA ALA A 62 -3.21 -1.26 -2.95
C ALA A 62 -2.66 -2.70 -2.99
N ASP A 63 -3.25 -3.57 -2.16
CA ASP A 63 -2.89 -4.99 -2.11
C ASP A 63 -3.30 -5.75 -3.38
N ILE A 64 -2.76 -6.96 -3.52
CA ILE A 64 -3.00 -7.82 -4.68
C ILE A 64 -4.48 -8.20 -4.78
N ASP A 65 -5.14 -8.41 -3.65
CA ASP A 65 -6.56 -8.76 -3.58
C ASP A 65 -7.44 -7.62 -4.11
N PHE A 66 -7.25 -6.38 -3.61
CA PHE A 66 -7.94 -5.20 -4.11
C PHE A 66 -7.75 -5.03 -5.61
N LEU A 67 -6.50 -5.12 -6.10
CA LEU A 67 -6.18 -4.92 -7.50
C LEU A 67 -6.80 -6.01 -8.39
N THR A 68 -6.83 -7.24 -7.90
CA THR A 68 -7.45 -8.38 -8.60
C THR A 68 -8.96 -8.18 -8.69
N GLU A 69 -9.62 -7.89 -7.57
CA GLU A 69 -11.07 -7.64 -7.52
C GLU A 69 -11.46 -6.48 -8.44
N TYR A 70 -10.67 -5.40 -8.44
CA TYR A 70 -10.87 -4.24 -9.32
C TYR A 70 -10.80 -4.60 -10.81
N ILE A 71 -9.88 -5.49 -11.22
CA ILE A 71 -9.69 -5.88 -12.62
C ILE A 71 -10.76 -6.88 -13.08
N GLU A 72 -11.12 -7.83 -12.22
CA GLU A 72 -12.04 -8.93 -12.54
C GLU A 72 -13.50 -8.49 -12.50
N ASN A 73 -13.84 -7.51 -11.65
CA ASN A 73 -15.21 -7.02 -11.48
C ASN A 73 -15.30 -5.53 -11.83
N PRO A 74 -15.05 -5.13 -13.10
CA PRO A 74 -15.12 -3.74 -13.49
C PRO A 74 -16.48 -3.14 -13.15
N GLN A 75 -17.60 -3.85 -13.34
CA GLN A 75 -18.92 -3.30 -13.00
C GLN A 75 -19.14 -3.00 -11.50
N ALA A 76 -18.28 -3.49 -10.60
CA ALA A 76 -18.29 -3.17 -9.18
C ALA A 76 -17.63 -1.82 -8.83
N TYR A 77 -17.29 -0.98 -9.83
CA TYR A 77 -16.52 0.28 -9.74
C TYR A 77 -16.82 1.21 -8.56
N PHE A 78 -17.98 1.09 -7.94
CA PHE A 78 -18.41 1.97 -6.88
C PHE A 78 -18.12 1.49 -5.47
N TRP A 79 -17.76 0.23 -5.20
CA TRP A 79 -17.68 -0.25 -3.82
C TRP A 79 -16.63 -1.35 -3.62
N TYR A 80 -15.88 -1.25 -2.52
CA TYR A 80 -14.96 -2.29 -2.07
C TYR A 80 -15.08 -2.47 -0.55
N ASN A 81 -14.80 -3.70 -0.09
CA ASN A 81 -14.80 -4.08 1.32
C ASN A 81 -13.42 -3.83 1.93
N TYR A 82 -13.17 -2.59 2.36
CA TYR A 82 -11.89 -2.20 2.95
C TYR A 82 -11.71 -2.85 4.33
N LYS A 83 -10.61 -3.57 4.52
CA LYS A 83 -10.17 -4.11 5.81
C LYS A 83 -9.36 -3.06 6.57
N ARG A 84 -9.34 -3.15 7.90
CA ARG A 84 -8.56 -2.26 8.77
C ARG A 84 -7.05 -2.26 8.46
N ASN A 85 -6.51 -3.36 7.96
CA ASN A 85 -5.10 -3.48 7.57
C ASN A 85 -4.78 -3.04 6.14
N PHE A 86 -5.75 -2.51 5.38
CA PHE A 86 -5.56 -2.09 3.99
C PHE A 86 -4.37 -1.12 3.81
N ASP A 87 -4.27 -0.11 4.67
CA ASP A 87 -3.20 0.90 4.58
C ASP A 87 -1.80 0.34 4.85
N LEU A 88 -1.68 -0.80 5.52
CA LEU A 88 -0.39 -1.45 5.74
C LEU A 88 0.18 -2.01 4.45
N PHE A 89 -0.66 -2.65 3.64
CA PHE A 89 -0.25 -3.11 2.31
C PHE A 89 0.21 -1.93 1.46
N CYS A 90 -0.56 -0.84 1.47
CA CYS A 90 -0.19 0.40 0.77
C CYS A 90 1.17 0.95 1.25
N ALA A 91 1.40 1.01 2.56
CA ALA A 91 2.66 1.48 3.11
C ALA A 91 3.85 0.60 2.73
N ILE A 92 3.72 -0.72 2.77
CA ILE A 92 4.78 -1.64 2.34
C ILE A 92 5.08 -1.47 0.85
N ASN A 93 4.05 -1.32 0.02
CA ASN A 93 4.19 -1.09 -1.41
C ASN A 93 4.89 0.24 -1.71
N VAL A 94 4.53 1.31 -0.98
CA VAL A 94 5.20 2.60 -1.07
C VAL A 94 6.66 2.52 -0.60
N ILE A 95 6.95 1.87 0.53
CA ILE A 95 8.32 1.71 1.03
C ILE A 95 9.16 0.93 0.02
N THR A 96 8.63 -0.19 -0.49
CA THR A 96 9.28 -1.03 -1.49
C THR A 96 9.55 -0.25 -2.76
N TYR A 97 8.56 0.49 -3.26
CA TYR A 97 8.73 1.39 -4.41
C TYR A 97 9.85 2.43 -4.17
N MET A 98 9.89 3.03 -2.98
CA MET A 98 10.88 4.06 -2.64
C MET A 98 12.31 3.51 -2.46
N ILE A 99 12.48 2.23 -2.12
CA ILE A 99 13.77 1.54 -2.06
C ILE A 99 14.31 1.25 -3.48
N ASN A 100 13.41 0.93 -4.41
CA ASN A 100 13.73 0.45 -5.76
C ASN A 100 13.98 1.56 -6.81
N LYS A 101 14.28 2.79 -6.39
CA LYS A 101 14.18 3.98 -7.25
C LYS A 101 15.09 4.01 -8.48
N GLU A 102 14.54 3.63 -9.64
CA GLU A 102 14.74 4.24 -10.97
C GLU A 102 13.43 4.28 -11.79
N VAL A 103 12.31 4.78 -11.24
CA VAL A 103 11.05 4.89 -12.03
C VAL A 103 10.44 6.29 -11.96
N LYS A 104 10.62 7.01 -13.07
CA LYS A 104 9.97 8.27 -13.50
C LYS A 104 8.46 8.21 -13.29
N GLU A 105 7.87 9.29 -12.74
CA GLU A 105 6.52 9.90 -12.92
C GLU A 105 5.26 9.05 -13.26
N GLY A 106 5.34 7.73 -13.39
CA GLY A 106 4.32 6.85 -13.97
C GLY A 106 3.38 6.21 -12.95
N MET A 107 3.79 6.17 -11.69
CA MET A 107 2.98 5.76 -10.54
C MET A 107 2.33 6.94 -9.83
N ASN A 108 2.08 8.05 -10.54
CA ASN A 108 1.14 9.06 -10.07
C ASN A 108 -0.21 8.37 -9.86
N GLY A 109 -0.70 8.44 -8.62
CA GLY A 109 -1.87 7.73 -8.15
C GLY A 109 -3.07 7.87 -9.08
N ILE A 110 -3.95 6.89 -9.00
CA ILE A 110 -5.22 6.91 -9.71
C ILE A 110 -6.09 7.93 -9.00
N HIS A 111 -6.13 9.16 -9.50
CA HIS A 111 -7.08 10.15 -9.03
C HIS A 111 -8.45 9.81 -9.60
N SER A 112 -9.39 9.64 -8.68
CA SER A 112 -10.80 9.30 -8.83
C SER A 112 -11.50 9.78 -10.12
N THR A 113 -12.54 9.01 -10.46
CA THR A 113 -13.58 9.21 -11.48
C THR A 113 -13.29 8.65 -12.87
N GLY A 114 -14.11 7.64 -13.23
CA GLY A 114 -14.47 7.32 -14.61
C GLY A 114 -13.33 6.84 -15.49
N ILE A 115 -13.23 5.52 -15.68
CA ILE A 115 -12.31 4.89 -16.62
C ILE A 115 -10.85 5.14 -16.23
N CYS A 116 -10.44 4.60 -15.08
CA CYS A 116 -9.02 4.40 -14.89
C CYS A 116 -8.50 3.55 -16.04
N LYS A 117 -7.41 4.00 -16.70
CA LYS A 117 -6.77 3.29 -17.81
C LYS A 117 -6.33 1.92 -17.28
N ASN A 118 -7.17 0.92 -17.47
CA ASN A 118 -7.09 -0.49 -17.07
C ASN A 118 -5.65 -1.07 -17.12
N LYS A 119 -4.83 -0.56 -18.05
CA LYS A 119 -3.38 -0.81 -18.16
C LYS A 119 -2.56 -0.48 -16.90
N LYS A 120 -2.76 0.66 -16.23
CA LYS A 120 -1.97 1.05 -15.04
C LYS A 120 -2.22 0.13 -13.85
N VAL A 121 -3.48 -0.18 -13.57
CA VAL A 121 -3.87 -1.12 -12.49
C VAL A 121 -3.31 -2.51 -12.77
N ARG A 122 -3.41 -2.99 -14.02
CA ARG A 122 -2.81 -4.27 -14.45
C ARG A 122 -1.30 -4.31 -14.26
N ASN A 123 -0.59 -3.23 -14.61
CA ASN A 123 0.86 -3.14 -14.40
C ASN A 123 1.22 -3.16 -12.91
N GLY A 124 0.44 -2.48 -12.06
CA GLY A 124 0.59 -2.53 -10.61
C GLY A 124 0.42 -3.96 -10.10
N LEU A 125 -0.68 -4.62 -10.46
CA LEU A 125 -0.95 -6.01 -10.07
C LEU A 125 0.19 -6.96 -10.47
N GLN A 126 0.66 -6.87 -11.72
CA GLN A 126 1.77 -7.70 -12.21
C GLN A 126 3.07 -7.44 -11.43
N THR A 127 3.33 -6.17 -11.09
CA THR A 127 4.51 -5.76 -10.34
C THR A 127 4.49 -6.34 -8.93
N TRP A 128 3.38 -6.18 -8.21
CA TRP A 128 3.26 -6.67 -6.83
C TRP A 128 3.23 -8.20 -6.76
N LYS A 129 2.59 -8.89 -7.72
CA LYS A 129 2.68 -10.35 -7.86
C LYS A 129 4.12 -10.81 -8.08
N ARG A 130 4.86 -10.18 -9.01
CA ARG A 130 6.27 -10.50 -9.24
C ARG A 130 7.11 -10.28 -7.98
N MET A 131 6.88 -9.19 -7.26
CA MET A 131 7.59 -8.90 -6.01
C MET A 131 7.31 -9.95 -4.94
N GLN A 132 6.06 -10.34 -4.74
CA GLN A 132 5.67 -11.42 -3.83
C GLN A 132 6.36 -12.73 -4.16
N THR A 133 6.38 -13.14 -5.42
CA THR A 133 7.00 -14.42 -5.81
C THR A 133 8.53 -14.39 -5.72
N LYS A 134 9.18 -13.28 -6.08
CA LYS A 134 10.65 -13.22 -6.17
C LYS A 134 11.34 -12.80 -4.87
N ASN A 135 10.64 -12.12 -3.97
CA ASN A 135 11.25 -11.50 -2.79
C ASN A 135 10.66 -12.05 -1.49
N LYS A 136 11.41 -12.97 -0.85
CA LYS A 136 11.00 -13.59 0.42
C LYS A 136 10.77 -12.58 1.55
N ALA A 137 11.51 -11.47 1.58
CA ALA A 137 11.32 -10.46 2.61
C ALA A 137 10.01 -9.69 2.40
N TYR A 138 9.67 -9.39 1.14
CA TYR A 138 8.38 -8.78 0.82
C TYR A 138 7.21 -9.74 1.07
N ASP A 139 7.33 -11.01 0.69
CA ASP A 139 6.32 -12.03 1.00
C ASP A 139 6.10 -12.20 2.52
N ALA A 140 7.19 -12.24 3.30
CA ALA A 140 7.10 -12.27 4.76
C ALA A 140 6.42 -11.02 5.35
N LEU A 141 6.59 -9.85 4.74
CA LEU A 141 5.87 -8.63 5.15
C LEU A 141 4.37 -8.75 4.89
N LEU A 142 3.98 -9.25 3.71
CA LEU A 142 2.56 -9.47 3.38
C LEU A 142 1.91 -10.47 4.34
N GLN A 143 2.56 -11.60 4.61
CA GLN A 143 2.08 -12.59 5.57
C GLN A 143 1.96 -12.02 6.98
N SER A 144 2.87 -11.12 7.38
CA SER A 144 2.78 -10.44 8.68
C SER A 144 1.58 -9.50 8.77
N ILE A 145 1.15 -8.91 7.65
CA ILE A 145 -0.04 -8.04 7.60
C ILE A 145 -1.33 -8.86 7.59
N GLU A 146 -1.34 -10.00 6.89
CA GLU A 146 -2.50 -10.90 6.84
C GLU A 146 -2.79 -11.52 8.21
N ASN A 147 -1.75 -11.89 8.96
CA ASN A 147 -1.85 -12.49 10.29
C ASN A 147 -1.82 -11.45 11.43
N LEU A 148 -2.00 -10.17 11.11
CA LEU A 148 -1.95 -9.08 12.08
C LEU A 148 -3.00 -9.28 13.19
N SER A 149 -2.52 -9.46 14.42
CA SER A 149 -3.34 -9.74 15.59
C SER A 149 -2.88 -9.00 16.84
N MET A 150 -1.60 -8.64 16.94
CA MET A 150 -0.99 -8.02 18.10
C MET A 150 -0.08 -6.86 17.72
N GLU A 151 0.18 -5.95 18.67
CA GLU A 151 1.12 -4.83 18.48
C GLU A 151 2.53 -5.28 18.08
N SER A 152 2.97 -6.43 18.57
CA SER A 152 4.27 -7.03 18.23
C SER A 152 4.44 -7.30 16.74
N ASP A 153 3.35 -7.45 16.00
CA ASP A 153 3.40 -7.71 14.56
C ASP A 153 3.90 -6.49 13.79
N PHE A 154 3.56 -5.28 14.23
CA PHE A 154 4.12 -4.07 13.63
C PHE A 154 5.62 -3.96 13.89
N ASP A 155 6.08 -4.34 15.09
CA ASP A 155 7.51 -4.36 15.42
C ASP A 155 8.27 -5.43 14.61
N ASN A 156 7.63 -6.56 14.36
CA ASN A 156 8.15 -7.59 13.46
C ASN A 156 8.27 -7.07 12.02
N MET A 157 7.25 -6.37 11.50
CA MET A 157 7.34 -5.71 10.17
C MET A 157 8.49 -4.70 10.12
N GLU A 158 8.67 -3.90 11.18
CA GLU A 158 9.81 -2.99 11.28
C GLU A 158 11.16 -3.74 11.22
N LEU A 159 11.27 -4.85 11.94
CA LEU A 159 12.47 -5.66 11.99
C LEU A 159 12.79 -6.28 10.63
N ILE A 160 11.78 -6.84 9.95
CA ILE A 160 11.93 -7.38 8.59
C ILE A 160 12.41 -6.27 7.65
N LEU A 161 11.80 -5.08 7.68
CA LEU A 161 12.21 -3.94 6.86
C LEU A 161 13.66 -3.50 7.19
N LYS A 162 14.04 -3.36 8.46
CA LYS A 162 15.39 -2.98 8.89
C LYS A 162 16.44 -3.98 8.41
N ASN A 163 16.16 -5.27 8.56
CA ASN A 163 17.12 -6.32 8.24
C ASN A 163 17.24 -6.60 6.74
N ASN A 164 16.18 -6.28 5.97
CA ASN A 164 16.10 -6.64 4.56
C ASN A 164 16.04 -5.45 3.61
N TYR A 165 16.21 -4.20 4.06
CA TYR A 165 16.06 -3.03 3.17
C TYR A 165 16.95 -3.09 1.91
N LYS A 166 18.16 -3.65 2.01
CA LYS A 166 19.05 -3.89 0.85
C LYS A 166 18.55 -5.01 -0.06
N ASN A 167 17.86 -6.00 0.51
CA ASN A 167 17.35 -7.19 -0.17
C ASN A 167 15.92 -6.99 -0.70
N LEU A 168 15.24 -5.90 -0.34
CA LEU A 168 13.94 -5.48 -0.89
C LEU A 168 14.08 -4.86 -2.29
N GLN A 169 15.25 -4.98 -2.91
CA GLN A 169 15.46 -4.62 -4.29
C GLN A 169 14.75 -5.63 -5.22
N MET A 170 14.17 -5.14 -6.31
CA MET A 170 13.76 -5.92 -7.45
C MET A 170 15.04 -6.54 -8.02
N ILE A 171 15.26 -7.83 -7.78
CA ILE A 171 16.31 -8.56 -8.49
C ILE A 171 15.81 -8.75 -9.92
N ASP A 172 15.97 -7.71 -10.73
CA ASP A 172 15.86 -7.76 -12.20
C ASP A 172 16.75 -6.63 -12.75
N ASN A 173 18.07 -6.88 -12.79
CA ASN A 173 19.02 -6.13 -13.63
C ASN A 173 18.90 -6.51 -15.11
N GLU A 174 17.77 -7.08 -15.53
CA GLU A 174 17.54 -7.50 -16.91
C GLU A 174 16.23 -6.86 -17.41
N ASN A 175 16.40 -5.92 -18.34
CA ASN A 175 15.38 -5.39 -19.27
C ASN A 175 14.56 -4.14 -18.87
N TYR A 176 15.25 -3.06 -18.49
CA TYR A 176 14.70 -1.69 -18.66
C TYR A 176 15.53 -0.80 -19.59
N GLU A 177 16.28 -1.40 -20.52
CA GLU A 177 16.67 -0.73 -21.77
C GLU A 177 15.89 -1.33 -22.93
N LYS A 178 14.86 -0.61 -23.38
CA LYS A 178 14.51 -0.34 -24.79
C LYS A 178 13.29 0.58 -24.86
#